data_AF-A0A927U2D4-F1
#
_entry.id   AF-A0A927U2D4-F1
#
_cell.length_a   1.000
_cell.length_b   1.000
_cell.length_c   1.000
_cell.angle_alpha   90.00
_cell.angle_beta   90.00
_cell.angle_gamma   90.00
#
_symmetry.space_group_name_H-M   'P 1'
#
loop_
_entity.id
_entity.type
_entity.pdbx_description
1 polymer ?
#
loop_
_entity_poly.entity_id
_entity_poly.type
_entity_poly.pdbx_seq_one_letter_code
_entity_poly.pdbx_strand_id
1 'polypeptide(L)'
;MAGMNISGSMTGYGMNPYDATGKLNAAGQVEGVTGKPGAPEGECQTCKNRKYVDGSNEMDVSFKAPGHISPEASYGKVMAHEQMHVANARAEGAKEGQELVSASVTLKVERCPECGRMYTAGGETTTVIKKSKPVYNDTPYDDARKLVDSKMLAGQKVDAEV
;
A
#
# COMPACT_ATOMS: atom_id res chain seq x y z
N MET A 1 -4.88 -1.32 -24.90
CA MET A 1 -5.77 -1.83 -23.83
C MET A 1 -5.09 -2.96 -23.09
N ALA A 2 -4.74 -2.77 -21.82
CA ALA A 2 -4.48 -3.84 -20.87
C ALA A 2 -4.92 -3.31 -19.50
N GLY A 3 -6.17 -3.57 -19.14
CA GLY A 3 -6.70 -3.25 -17.82
C GLY A 3 -6.12 -4.25 -16.82
N MET A 4 -5.20 -3.79 -15.97
CA MET A 4 -4.76 -4.56 -14.82
C MET A 4 -5.90 -4.58 -13.79
N ASN A 5 -6.44 -5.77 -13.52
CA ASN A 5 -7.41 -5.99 -12.46
C ASN A 5 -6.74 -5.75 -11.10
N ILE A 6 -7.20 -4.72 -10.38
CA ILE A 6 -6.74 -4.43 -9.03
C ILE A 6 -7.60 -5.28 -8.09
N SER A 7 -7.13 -6.48 -7.75
CA SER A 7 -7.77 -7.31 -6.72
C SER A 7 -7.40 -6.78 -5.33
N GLY A 8 -8.20 -5.86 -4.80
CA GLY A 8 -8.14 -5.48 -3.39
C GLY A 8 -8.72 -6.61 -2.53
N SER A 9 -7.87 -7.38 -1.85
CA SER A 9 -8.32 -8.38 -0.87
C SER A 9 -8.49 -7.72 0.49
N MET A 10 -9.73 -7.44 0.90
CA MET A 10 -10.05 -7.03 2.26
C MET A 10 -10.07 -8.26 3.17
N THR A 11 -9.00 -8.48 3.94
CA THR A 11 -8.98 -9.54 4.96
C THR A 11 -9.47 -8.96 6.28
N GLY A 12 -10.78 -9.06 6.52
CA GLY A 12 -11.41 -8.76 7.81
C GLY A 12 -12.17 -9.99 8.33
N TYR A 13 -11.76 -10.52 9.49
CA TYR A 13 -12.48 -11.60 10.16
C TYR A 13 -13.90 -11.13 10.51
N GLY A 14 -14.92 -11.75 9.87
CA GLY A 14 -16.31 -11.69 10.31
C GLY A 14 -17.31 -10.90 9.45
N MET A 15 -17.18 -10.85 8.12
CA MET A 15 -18.21 -10.27 7.23
C MET A 15 -18.98 -11.36 6.48
N ASN A 16 -20.31 -11.41 6.67
CA ASN A 16 -21.22 -12.15 5.80
C ASN A 16 -21.56 -11.30 4.56
N PRO A 17 -21.44 -11.84 3.33
CA PRO A 17 -21.46 -11.06 2.08
C PRO A 17 -22.86 -10.61 1.61
N TYR A 18 -23.90 -10.78 2.42
CA TYR A 18 -25.31 -10.58 2.01
C TYR A 18 -26.02 -9.38 2.63
N ASP A 19 -25.33 -8.48 3.34
CA ASP A 19 -25.95 -7.28 3.96
C ASP A 19 -25.65 -5.95 3.20
N ALA A 20 -25.09 -6.03 1.99
CA ALA A 20 -24.62 -4.86 1.23
C ALA A 20 -25.50 -4.53 0.00
N THR A 21 -26.83 -4.60 0.12
CA THR A 21 -27.73 -4.05 -0.90
C THR A 21 -27.96 -2.54 -0.69
N GLY A 22 -26.92 -1.74 -0.94
CA GLY A 22 -27.03 -0.28 -1.04
C GLY A 22 -27.22 0.14 -2.50
N LYS A 23 -28.26 0.94 -2.80
CA LYS A 23 -28.46 1.50 -4.14
C LYS A 23 -27.42 2.60 -4.40
N LEU A 24 -26.73 2.51 -5.53
CA LEU A 24 -25.75 3.50 -5.98
C LEU A 24 -26.46 4.64 -6.74
N ASN A 25 -26.20 5.90 -6.37
CA ASN A 25 -26.64 7.05 -7.18
C ASN A 25 -25.63 7.36 -8.30
N ALA A 26 -26.03 8.16 -9.29
CA ALA A 26 -25.27 8.45 -10.51
C ALA A 26 -23.87 9.09 -10.31
N ALA A 27 -23.54 9.50 -9.07
CA ALA A 27 -22.23 10.00 -8.66
C ALA A 27 -21.35 8.92 -7.98
N GLY A 28 -21.77 7.65 -7.97
CA GLY A 28 -21.03 6.54 -7.36
C GLY A 28 -21.04 6.54 -5.82
N GLN A 29 -21.95 7.30 -5.20
CA GLN A 29 -22.17 7.23 -3.75
C GLN A 29 -23.14 6.09 -3.41
N VAL A 30 -22.91 5.44 -2.27
CA VAL A 30 -23.89 4.52 -1.68
C VAL A 30 -24.90 5.36 -0.91
N GLU A 31 -26.14 5.46 -1.40
CA GLU A 31 -27.21 6.05 -0.60
C GLU A 31 -27.66 5.01 0.42
N GLY A 32 -27.40 5.28 1.71
CA GLY A 32 -28.10 4.61 2.81
C GLY A 32 -27.51 3.31 3.36
N VAL A 33 -26.19 3.24 3.61
CA VAL A 33 -25.70 2.47 4.78
C VAL A 33 -25.46 3.47 5.91
N THR A 34 -26.57 3.97 6.47
CA THR A 34 -26.52 4.53 7.81
C THR A 34 -26.13 3.37 8.72
N GLY A 35 -24.96 3.51 9.36
CA GLY A 35 -24.49 2.54 10.31
C GLY A 35 -25.57 2.21 11.34
N LYS A 36 -25.62 0.93 11.72
CA LYS A 36 -26.33 0.32 12.87
C LYS A 36 -27.39 1.22 13.55
N PRO A 37 -28.67 0.82 13.62
CA PRO A 37 -29.66 1.52 14.45
C PRO A 37 -29.14 1.57 15.89
N GLY A 38 -28.76 2.78 16.35
CA GLY A 38 -28.12 3.02 17.64
C GLY A 38 -26.78 3.76 17.61
N ALA A 39 -26.22 4.13 16.45
CA ALA A 39 -25.15 5.12 16.42
C ALA A 39 -25.71 6.49 16.88
N PRO A 40 -25.12 7.16 17.88
CA PRO A 40 -25.58 8.49 18.29
C PRO A 40 -25.54 9.43 17.08
N GLU A 41 -26.51 10.34 16.97
CA GLU A 41 -26.62 11.35 15.89
C GLU A 41 -25.44 12.34 15.83
N GLY A 42 -24.36 12.10 16.58
CA GLY A 42 -23.14 12.89 16.60
C GLY A 42 -21.88 12.08 16.27
N GLU A 43 -20.82 12.78 15.89
CA GLU A 43 -19.47 12.21 15.82
C GLU A 43 -18.98 11.93 17.26
N CYS A 44 -18.61 10.68 17.54
CA CYS A 44 -18.09 10.32 18.86
C CYS A 44 -16.71 10.96 19.09
N GLN A 45 -16.27 11.02 20.36
CA GLN A 45 -15.01 11.68 20.72
C GLN A 45 -13.82 10.99 20.05
N THR A 46 -13.86 9.67 19.95
CA THR A 46 -12.81 8.91 19.24
C THR A 46 -12.73 9.30 17.76
N CYS A 47 -13.85 9.36 17.04
CA CYS A 47 -13.86 9.72 15.61
C CYS A 47 -13.46 11.18 15.39
N LYS A 48 -13.90 12.08 16.28
CA LYS A 48 -13.59 13.51 16.21
C LYS A 48 -12.11 13.82 16.43
N ASN A 49 -11.47 13.09 17.35
CA ASN A 49 -10.07 13.34 17.71
C ASN A 49 -9.08 12.48 16.90
N ARG A 50 -9.56 11.48 16.16
CA ARG A 50 -8.74 10.63 15.29
C ARG A 50 -8.05 11.49 14.23
N LYS A 51 -6.73 11.29 14.10
CA LYS A 51 -5.93 11.87 13.03
C LYS A 51 -5.21 10.76 12.29
N TYR A 52 -5.18 10.89 10.97
CA TYR A 52 -4.35 10.08 10.11
C TYR A 52 -3.03 10.80 9.86
N VAL A 53 -1.94 10.05 9.91
CA VAL A 53 -0.59 10.53 9.62
C VAL A 53 0.14 9.47 8.83
N ASP A 54 0.80 9.90 7.77
CA ASP A 54 1.68 9.06 6.99
C ASP A 54 3.07 9.01 7.65
N GLY A 55 3.54 7.80 7.92
CA GLY A 55 4.86 7.52 8.50
C GLY A 55 5.95 7.21 7.46
N SER A 56 5.64 7.27 6.17
CA SER A 56 6.61 6.98 5.12
C SER A 56 7.68 8.08 4.99
N ASN A 57 8.78 7.76 4.31
CA ASN A 57 9.87 8.72 4.04
C ASN A 57 9.64 9.59 2.78
N GLU A 58 8.58 9.34 2.00
CA GLU A 58 8.34 10.03 0.73
C GLU A 58 7.71 11.40 0.96
N MET A 59 8.41 12.52 0.70
CA MET A 59 7.90 13.86 1.05
C MET A 59 6.75 14.36 0.16
N ASP A 60 6.58 13.78 -1.04
CA ASP A 60 5.63 14.23 -2.06
C ASP A 60 4.22 13.63 -1.92
N VAL A 61 3.91 13.06 -0.75
CA VAL A 61 2.61 12.45 -0.45
C VAL A 61 1.82 13.23 0.60
N SER A 62 0.50 13.08 0.59
CA SER A 62 -0.39 13.73 1.57
C SER A 62 -0.22 13.17 2.99
N PHE A 63 -0.78 13.86 3.98
CA PHE A 63 -0.84 13.42 5.39
C PHE A 63 0.51 13.30 6.15
N LYS A 64 1.56 13.98 5.68
CA LYS A 64 2.78 14.19 6.50
C LYS A 64 2.51 14.90 7.82
N ALA A 65 1.60 15.87 7.80
CA ALA A 65 1.05 16.44 9.02
C ALA A 65 -0.21 15.66 9.43
N PRO A 66 -0.42 15.39 10.73
CA PRO A 66 -1.62 14.72 11.22
C PRO A 66 -2.90 15.46 10.81
N GLY A 67 -3.75 14.81 10.01
CA GLY A 67 -5.01 15.35 9.50
C GLY A 67 -6.22 14.60 10.02
N HIS A 68 -7.31 15.30 10.34
CA HIS A 68 -8.58 14.64 10.68
C HIS A 68 -9.22 14.04 9.43
N ILE A 69 -9.74 12.83 9.57
CA ILE A 69 -10.51 12.14 8.52
C ILE A 69 -11.70 11.47 9.19
N SER A 70 -12.91 11.80 8.75
CA SER A 70 -14.12 11.16 9.26
C SER A 70 -14.15 9.67 8.90
N PRO A 71 -14.78 8.81 9.72
CA PRO A 71 -14.96 7.39 9.43
C PRO A 71 -15.50 7.11 8.02
N GLU A 72 -16.47 7.90 7.59
CA GLU A 72 -17.17 7.75 6.32
C GLU A 72 -16.27 8.12 5.13
N ALA A 73 -15.39 9.13 5.30
CA ALA A 73 -14.42 9.53 4.28
C ALA A 73 -13.09 8.74 4.34
N SER A 74 -12.87 7.98 5.41
CA SER A 74 -11.59 7.31 5.72
C SER A 74 -11.11 6.41 4.60
N TYR A 75 -12.00 5.59 4.03
CA TYR A 75 -11.66 4.67 2.95
C TYR A 75 -11.11 5.42 1.73
N GLY A 76 -11.87 6.39 1.21
CA GLY A 76 -11.48 7.11 0.00
C GLY A 76 -10.22 7.95 0.19
N LYS A 77 -10.06 8.60 1.35
CA LYS A 77 -8.89 9.45 1.65
C LYS A 77 -7.62 8.63 1.83
N VAL A 78 -7.67 7.55 2.60
CA VAL A 78 -6.52 6.65 2.79
C VAL A 78 -6.18 5.98 1.47
N MET A 79 -7.16 5.46 0.73
CA MET A 79 -6.90 4.88 -0.59
C MET A 79 -6.25 5.86 -1.56
N ALA A 80 -6.76 7.09 -1.66
CA ALA A 80 -6.16 8.09 -2.54
C ALA A 80 -4.71 8.39 -2.15
N HIS A 81 -4.42 8.43 -0.84
CA HIS A 81 -3.06 8.59 -0.33
C HIS A 81 -2.16 7.40 -0.67
N GLU A 82 -2.62 6.16 -0.48
CA GLU A 82 -1.85 4.96 -0.88
C GLU A 82 -1.60 4.92 -2.39
N GLN A 83 -2.53 5.42 -3.21
CA GLN A 83 -2.30 5.54 -4.65
C GLN A 83 -1.19 6.56 -4.99
N MET A 84 -0.91 7.54 -4.11
CA MET A 84 0.25 8.43 -4.31
C MET A 84 1.56 7.65 -4.16
N HIS A 85 1.67 6.76 -3.18
CA HIS A 85 2.81 5.86 -3.01
C HIS A 85 3.00 4.94 -4.23
N VAL A 86 1.89 4.38 -4.73
CA VAL A 86 1.93 3.55 -5.95
C VAL A 86 2.38 4.37 -7.16
N ALA A 87 1.90 5.60 -7.31
CA ALA A 87 2.28 6.48 -8.42
C ALA A 87 3.77 6.83 -8.37
N ASN A 88 4.29 7.14 -7.18
CA ASN A 88 5.71 7.40 -6.99
C ASN A 88 6.55 6.17 -7.32
N ALA A 89 6.19 4.99 -6.81
CA ALA A 89 6.90 3.75 -7.11
C ALA A 89 6.86 3.37 -8.60
N ARG A 90 5.77 3.68 -9.30
CA ARG A 90 5.69 3.54 -10.76
C ARG A 90 6.64 4.49 -11.47
N ALA A 91 6.73 5.75 -11.03
CA ALA A 91 7.66 6.71 -11.59
C ALA A 91 9.13 6.30 -11.33
N GLU A 92 9.43 5.74 -10.16
CA GLU A 92 10.76 5.22 -9.83
C GLU A 92 11.12 4.00 -10.67
N GLY A 93 10.20 3.05 -10.81
CA GLY A 93 10.39 1.86 -11.64
C GLY A 93 10.39 2.14 -13.15
N ALA A 94 10.05 3.36 -13.59
CA ALA A 94 10.18 3.79 -14.98
C ALA A 94 11.55 4.43 -15.30
N LYS A 95 12.40 4.66 -14.29
CA LYS A 95 13.76 5.18 -14.47
C LYS A 95 14.65 4.13 -15.15
N GLU A 96 15.64 4.59 -15.91
CA GLU A 96 16.56 3.69 -16.62
C GLU A 96 17.27 2.73 -15.65
N GLY A 97 17.24 1.43 -15.98
CA GLY A 97 17.86 0.39 -15.14
C GLY A 97 17.02 -0.03 -13.93
N GLN A 98 15.77 0.42 -13.83
CA GLN A 98 14.80 0.01 -12.81
C GLN A 98 13.56 -0.57 -13.47
N GLU A 99 12.91 -1.51 -12.80
CA GLU A 99 11.67 -2.13 -13.23
C GLU A 99 10.78 -2.36 -12.01
N LEU A 100 9.58 -1.77 -12.01
CA LEU A 100 8.58 -2.07 -10.99
C LEU A 100 8.00 -3.46 -11.24
N VAL A 101 8.28 -4.40 -10.33
CA VAL A 101 7.79 -5.78 -10.41
C VAL A 101 6.36 -5.87 -9.89
N SER A 102 6.10 -5.24 -8.76
CA SER A 102 4.79 -5.26 -8.12
C SER A 102 4.58 -4.03 -7.25
N ALA A 103 3.36 -3.54 -7.21
CA ALA A 103 2.89 -2.56 -6.26
C ALA A 103 1.54 -3.04 -5.72
N SER A 104 1.44 -3.15 -4.39
CA SER A 104 0.27 -3.70 -3.71
C SER A 104 -0.09 -2.80 -2.54
N VAL A 105 -1.38 -2.50 -2.40
CA VAL A 105 -1.91 -1.66 -1.32
C VAL A 105 -2.73 -2.54 -0.39
N THR A 106 -2.42 -2.48 0.90
CA THR A 106 -3.17 -3.17 1.95
C THR A 106 -3.81 -2.14 2.86
N LEU A 107 -5.14 -2.14 2.94
CA LEU A 107 -5.86 -1.29 3.88
C LEU A 107 -6.15 -2.02 5.19
N LYS A 108 -5.95 -1.32 6.30
CA LYS A 108 -6.32 -1.78 7.65
C LYS A 108 -7.66 -1.14 8.01
N VAL A 109 -8.68 -1.95 8.26
CA VAL A 109 -10.03 -1.49 8.67
C VAL A 109 -10.24 -1.87 10.13
N GLU A 110 -10.76 -0.92 10.90
CA GLU A 110 -11.04 -1.09 12.33
C GLU A 110 -12.46 -0.62 12.66
N ARG A 111 -12.94 -1.06 13.82
CA ARG A 111 -14.23 -0.63 14.37
C ARG A 111 -14.00 0.39 15.47
N CYS A 112 -14.74 1.50 15.45
CA CYS A 112 -14.72 2.45 16.55
C CYS A 112 -15.31 1.82 17.82
N PRO A 113 -14.61 1.83 18.96
CA PRO A 113 -15.12 1.24 20.20
C PRO A 113 -16.30 2.02 20.80
N GLU A 114 -16.43 3.32 20.50
CA GLU A 114 -17.52 4.16 21.02
C GLU A 114 -18.79 4.05 20.18
N CYS A 115 -18.70 4.25 18.86
CA CYS A 115 -19.88 4.34 17.98
C CYS A 115 -20.09 3.11 17.09
N GLY A 116 -19.15 2.16 17.07
CA GLY A 116 -19.25 0.95 16.27
C GLY A 116 -19.11 1.15 14.76
N ARG A 117 -18.84 2.37 14.27
CA ARG A 117 -18.62 2.63 12.84
C ARG A 117 -17.32 1.96 12.39
N MET A 118 -17.37 1.32 11.22
CA MET A 118 -16.18 0.82 10.56
C MET A 118 -15.46 1.99 9.89
N TYR A 119 -14.13 2.00 9.97
CA TYR A 119 -13.30 3.01 9.33
C TYR A 119 -11.98 2.40 8.88
N THR A 120 -11.29 3.06 7.96
CA THR A 120 -9.95 2.67 7.53
C THR A 120 -8.92 3.28 8.47
N ALA A 121 -8.29 2.43 9.28
CA ALA A 121 -7.28 2.77 10.27
C ALA A 121 -5.99 3.29 9.63
N GLY A 122 -5.63 2.72 8.50
CA GLY A 122 -4.55 3.19 7.64
C GLY A 122 -4.33 2.28 6.45
N GLY A 123 -3.32 2.59 5.65
CA GLY A 123 -2.89 1.78 4.52
C GLY A 123 -1.41 1.46 4.63
N GLU A 124 -1.00 0.43 3.90
CA GLU A 124 0.40 0.11 3.70
C GLU A 124 0.59 -0.25 2.23
N THR A 125 1.43 0.52 1.55
CA THR A 125 1.81 0.28 0.17
C THR A 125 3.14 -0.44 0.13
N THR A 126 3.14 -1.67 -0.39
CA THR A 126 4.36 -2.47 -0.59
C THR A 126 4.71 -2.51 -2.06
N THR A 127 5.92 -2.10 -2.39
CA THR A 127 6.43 -2.02 -3.76
C THR A 127 7.73 -2.81 -3.88
N VAL A 128 7.90 -3.49 -5.00
CA VAL A 128 9.12 -4.25 -5.31
C VAL A 128 9.66 -3.71 -6.62
N ILE A 129 10.78 -2.99 -6.53
CA ILE A 129 11.50 -2.47 -7.69
C ILE A 129 12.75 -3.32 -7.90
N LYS A 130 12.81 -4.03 -9.02
CA LYS A 130 14.03 -4.69 -9.47
C LYS A 130 14.92 -3.65 -10.14
N LYS A 131 16.18 -3.59 -9.73
CA LYS A 131 17.21 -2.85 -10.46
C LYS A 131 17.82 -3.82 -11.45
N SER A 132 17.55 -3.64 -12.74
CA SER A 132 18.04 -4.51 -13.82
C SER A 132 19.55 -4.43 -14.02
N LYS A 133 20.19 -3.42 -13.42
CA LYS A 133 21.64 -3.38 -13.22
C LYS A 133 21.96 -3.45 -11.73
N PRO A 134 22.69 -4.46 -11.22
CA PRO A 134 23.44 -4.24 -10.01
C PRO A 134 24.40 -3.09 -10.29
N VAL A 135 24.32 -2.03 -9.50
CA VAL A 135 25.44 -1.08 -9.37
C VAL A 135 26.54 -1.84 -8.63
N TYR A 136 27.21 -2.76 -9.31
CA TYR A 136 28.35 -3.50 -8.79
C TYR A 136 29.36 -3.81 -9.89
N ASN A 137 29.67 -2.85 -10.75
CA ASN A 137 30.69 -3.09 -11.77
C ASN A 137 31.62 -1.90 -12.03
N ASP A 138 31.80 -0.92 -11.13
CA ASP A 138 32.76 0.17 -11.40
C ASP A 138 33.51 0.67 -10.14
N THR A 139 33.54 -0.09 -9.03
CA THR A 139 34.56 0.20 -8.00
C THR A 139 35.77 -0.71 -8.21
N PRO A 140 37.00 -0.19 -8.17
CA PRO A 140 38.22 -1.00 -8.35
C PRO A 140 38.31 -2.21 -7.40
N TYR A 141 37.60 -2.15 -6.27
CA TYR A 141 37.54 -3.21 -5.27
C TYR A 141 36.73 -4.43 -5.74
N ASP A 142 35.65 -4.19 -6.47
CA ASP A 142 34.69 -5.22 -6.90
C ASP A 142 35.27 -6.07 -8.03
N ASP A 143 36.03 -5.45 -8.92
CA ASP A 143 36.79 -6.14 -9.97
C ASP A 143 37.95 -6.95 -9.37
N ALA A 144 38.65 -6.38 -8.38
CA ALA A 144 39.69 -7.11 -7.66
C ALA A 144 39.12 -8.32 -6.91
N ARG A 145 37.95 -8.19 -6.27
CA ARG A 145 37.25 -9.29 -5.61
C ARG A 145 36.86 -10.37 -6.62
N LYS A 146 36.20 -10.02 -7.73
CA LYS A 146 35.82 -10.97 -8.79
C LYS A 146 37.03 -11.71 -9.36
N LEU A 147 38.16 -11.02 -9.55
CA LEU A 147 39.39 -11.62 -10.05
C LEU A 147 40.03 -12.58 -9.04
N VAL A 148 40.05 -12.21 -7.75
CA VAL A 148 40.56 -13.06 -6.67
C VAL A 148 39.67 -14.29 -6.51
N ASP A 149 38.36 -14.10 -6.47
CA ASP A 149 37.38 -15.18 -6.35
C ASP A 149 37.47 -16.12 -7.55
N SER A 150 37.54 -15.58 -8.77
CA SER A 150 37.71 -16.38 -9.99
C SER A 150 39.03 -17.16 -10.00
N LYS A 151 40.12 -16.58 -9.49
CA LYS A 151 41.41 -17.29 -9.36
C LYS A 151 41.39 -18.36 -8.26
N MET A 152 40.65 -18.14 -7.18
CA MET A 152 40.49 -19.11 -6.10
C MET A 152 39.60 -20.29 -6.51
N LEU A 153 38.59 -20.03 -7.34
CA LEU A 153 37.69 -21.03 -7.91
C LEU A 153 38.29 -21.74 -9.13
N ALA A 154 39.32 -21.17 -9.76
CA ALA A 154 40.03 -21.79 -10.88
C ALA A 154 40.69 -23.10 -10.44
N GLY A 155 40.08 -24.22 -10.83
CA GLY A 155 40.53 -25.57 -10.51
C GLY A 155 39.62 -26.35 -9.56
N GLN A 156 38.64 -25.70 -8.93
CA GLN A 156 37.59 -26.39 -8.19
C GLN A 156 36.54 -26.91 -9.17
N LYS A 157 36.31 -28.22 -9.18
CA LYS A 157 35.21 -28.85 -9.92
C LYS A 157 33.93 -28.47 -9.19
N VAL A 158 33.12 -27.59 -9.77
CA VAL A 158 31.75 -27.38 -9.33
C VAL A 158 30.88 -28.42 -10.01
N ASP A 159 30.54 -29.47 -9.30
CA ASP A 159 29.58 -30.47 -9.76
C ASP A 159 28.19 -29.85 -9.65
N ALA A 160 27.83 -29.03 -10.65
CA ALA A 160 26.49 -28.48 -10.78
C ALA A 160 25.60 -29.52 -11.46
N GLU A 161 25.08 -30.47 -10.68
CA GLU A 161 23.94 -31.27 -11.11
C GLU A 161 22.70 -30.35 -11.17
N VAL A 162 22.17 -30.18 -12.39
CA VAL A 162 20.90 -29.51 -12.72
C VAL A 162 19.89 -30.56 -13.13
#